data_AF-A0A377D770-F1
#
_entry.id   AF-A0A377D770-F1
#
_cell.length_a   1.000
_cell.length_b   1.000
_cell.length_c   1.000
_cell.angle_alpha   90.00
_cell.angle_beta   90.00
_cell.angle_gamma   90.00
#
_symmetry.space_group_name_H-M   'P 1'
#
loop_
_entity.id
_entity.type
_entity.pdbx_description
1 polymer ?
#
loop_
_entity_poly.entity_id
_entity_poly.type
_entity_poly.pdbx_seq_one_letter_code
_entity_poly.pdbx_strand_id
1 'polypeptide(L)'
;MLSLCKNDMDYRIGERALMAAVNLRHIEIFHAVMTAGSLTEAAHLLHTSQPTVSRELARFEKVIGLKLFERVRGRLHPTVARTASV
;
A
#
# COMPACT_ATOMS: atom_id res chain seq x y z
N MET A 1 17.24 13.97 -1.47
CA MET A 1 16.75 13.83 -2.86
C MET A 1 15.22 13.71 -2.83
N LEU A 2 14.55 14.83 -2.56
CA LEU A 2 13.09 14.91 -2.64
C LEU A 2 12.70 14.90 -4.11
N SER A 3 12.13 13.79 -4.58
CA SER A 3 11.41 13.75 -5.84
C SER A 3 9.92 13.65 -5.51
N LEU A 4 9.34 14.81 -5.20
CA LEU A 4 7.92 15.09 -5.35
C LEU A 4 7.76 15.76 -6.71
N CYS A 5 7.29 15.01 -7.70
CA CYS A 5 6.66 15.63 -8.86
C CYS A 5 5.66 14.65 -9.50
N LYS A 6 4.42 15.13 -9.54
CA LYS A 6 3.30 14.72 -10.40
C LYS A 6 2.56 13.43 -10.02
N ASN A 7 1.41 13.60 -9.38
CA ASN A 7 0.13 13.41 -10.06
C ASN A 7 -1.02 13.71 -9.07
N ASP A 8 -1.47 14.96 -9.13
CA ASP A 8 -2.84 15.34 -8.81
C ASP A 8 -3.74 14.69 -9.86
N MET A 9 -4.51 13.67 -9.48
CA MET A 9 -5.51 13.05 -10.34
C MET A 9 -6.77 12.79 -9.51
N ASP A 10 -7.85 13.30 -10.08
CA ASP A 10 -9.18 13.51 -9.53
C ASP A 10 -9.83 12.27 -8.90
N TYR A 11 -10.26 12.46 -7.65
CA TYR A 11 -11.03 11.50 -6.87
C TYR A 11 -12.53 11.64 -7.19
N ARG A 12 -12.98 11.04 -8.30
CA ARG A 12 -14.40 10.75 -8.59
C ARG A 12 -14.51 9.42 -9.34
N ILE A 13 -14.14 8.32 -8.69
CA ILE A 13 -14.14 6.99 -9.33
C ILE A 13 -15.44 6.25 -8.99
N GLY A 14 -16.30 6.11 -10.00
CA GLY A 14 -17.43 5.17 -9.99
C GLY A 14 -16.96 3.72 -10.08
N GLU A 15 -17.79 2.81 -9.59
CA GLU A 15 -17.56 1.38 -9.30
C GLU A 15 -16.82 0.55 -10.37
N ARG A 16 -16.75 1.01 -11.63
CA ARG A 16 -16.08 0.32 -12.76
C ARG A 16 -14.61 0.70 -12.98
N ALA A 17 -14.11 1.82 -12.45
CA ALA A 17 -12.73 2.27 -12.68
C ALA A 17 -11.74 1.83 -11.57
N LEU A 18 -12.24 1.29 -10.45
CA LEU A 18 -11.41 0.74 -9.37
C LEU A 18 -10.54 -0.43 -9.86
N MET A 19 -11.09 -1.32 -10.70
CA MET A 19 -10.37 -2.46 -11.28
C MET A 19 -9.25 -2.07 -12.25
N ALA A 20 -9.35 -0.90 -12.91
CA ALA A 20 -8.33 -0.42 -13.85
C ALA A 20 -7.17 0.33 -13.16
N ALA A 21 -7.41 0.86 -11.95
CA ALA A 21 -6.41 1.62 -11.19
C ALA A 21 -5.56 0.73 -10.25
N VAL A 22 -6.07 -0.45 -9.87
CA VAL A 22 -5.34 -1.43 -9.06
C VAL A 22 -4.53 -2.34 -9.98
N ASN A 23 -3.21 -2.17 -9.96
CA ASN A 23 -2.28 -2.99 -10.75
C ASN A 23 -1.75 -4.17 -9.91
N LEU A 24 -1.27 -5.23 -10.56
CA LEU A 24 -0.74 -6.44 -9.89
C LEU A 24 0.34 -6.09 -8.84
N ARG A 25 1.18 -5.11 -9.16
CA ARG A 25 2.22 -4.58 -8.26
C ARG A 25 1.65 -4.07 -6.92
N HIS A 26 0.46 -3.46 -6.91
CA HIS A 26 -0.15 -3.01 -5.66
C HIS A 26 -0.59 -4.19 -4.78
N ILE A 27 -1.06 -5.27 -5.39
CA ILE A 27 -1.46 -6.51 -4.70
C ILE A 27 -0.22 -7.19 -4.12
N GLU A 28 0.87 -7.29 -4.89
CA GLU A 28 2.16 -7.82 -4.43
C GLU A 28 2.71 -7.02 -3.24
N ILE A 29 2.62 -5.70 -3.31
CA ILE A 29 3.04 -4.80 -2.23
C ILE A 29 2.21 -5.00 -0.98
N PHE A 30 0.89 -5.09 -1.12
CA PHE A 30 0.01 -5.38 -0.01
C PHE A 30 0.33 -6.73 0.65
N HIS A 31 0.49 -7.78 -0.16
CA HIS A 31 0.84 -9.11 0.32
C HIS A 31 2.20 -9.15 1.02
N ALA A 32 3.22 -8.50 0.45
CA ALA A 32 4.54 -8.41 1.05
C ALA A 32 4.53 -7.66 2.39
N VAL A 33 3.80 -6.54 2.48
CA VAL A 33 3.67 -5.77 3.74
C VAL A 33 2.86 -6.54 4.78
N MET A 34 1.81 -7.26 4.37
CA MET A 34 1.05 -8.13 5.26
C MET A 34 1.91 -9.27 5.82
N THR A 35 2.72 -9.91 4.97
CA THR A 35 3.59 -11.04 5.36
C THR A 35 4.75 -10.55 6.24
N ALA A 36 5.36 -9.42 5.90
CA ALA A 36 6.57 -8.95 6.54
C ALA A 36 6.33 -8.09 7.80
N GLY A 37 5.15 -7.46 7.94
CA GLY A 37 4.80 -6.58 9.06
C GLY A 37 5.59 -5.27 9.14
N SER A 38 6.48 -5.02 8.17
CA SER A 38 7.24 -3.77 8.04
C SER A 38 7.49 -3.40 6.57
N LEU A 39 7.62 -2.11 6.29
CA LEU A 39 7.91 -1.62 4.94
C LEU A 39 9.33 -1.96 4.48
N THR A 40 10.27 -2.08 5.42
CA THR A 40 11.66 -2.40 5.11
C THR A 40 11.79 -3.84 4.65
N GLU A 41 11.25 -4.79 5.43
CA GLU A 41 11.26 -6.21 5.07
C GLU A 41 10.43 -6.48 3.81
N ALA A 42 9.29 -5.80 3.62
CA ALA A 42 8.53 -5.90 2.37
C ALA A 42 9.32 -5.43 1.15
N ALA A 43 10.17 -4.41 1.30
CA ALA A 43 11.04 -3.94 0.22
C ALA A 43 12.13 -4.97 -0.12
N HIS A 44 12.69 -5.66 0.88
CA HIS A 44 13.61 -6.77 0.68
C HIS A 44 12.94 -7.92 -0.08
N LEU A 45 11.72 -8.31 0.31
CA LEU A 45 10.96 -9.38 -0.37
C LEU A 45 10.62 -9.05 -1.83
N LEU A 46 10.40 -7.77 -2.14
CA LEU A 46 10.06 -7.31 -3.48
C LEU A 46 11.27 -6.86 -4.30
N HIS A 47 12.49 -7.11 -3.80
CA HIS A 47 13.74 -6.70 -4.43
C HIS A 47 13.73 -5.21 -4.85
N THR A 48 13.20 -4.35 -3.99
CA THR A 48 13.06 -2.92 -4.25
C THR A 48 13.45 -2.10 -3.03
N SER A 49 13.35 -0.78 -3.15
CA SER A 49 13.67 0.13 -2.05
C SER A 49 12.45 0.42 -1.17
N GLN A 50 12.66 0.61 0.13
CA GLN A 50 11.63 1.03 1.07
C GLN A 50 10.84 2.28 0.61
N PRO A 51 11.45 3.35 0.05
CA PRO A 51 10.68 4.49 -0.44
C PRO A 51 9.82 4.16 -1.67
N THR A 52 10.20 3.17 -2.48
CA THR A 52 9.34 2.66 -3.56
C THR A 52 8.10 2.00 -2.98
N VAL A 53 8.26 1.06 -2.04
CA VAL A 53 7.14 0.37 -1.38
C VAL A 53 6.22 1.35 -0.67
N SER A 54 6.79 2.32 0.06
CA SER A 54 6.00 3.32 0.78
C SER A 54 5.16 4.20 -0.17
N ARG A 55 5.70 4.55 -1.35
CA ARG A 55 5.00 5.38 -2.33
C ARG A 55 3.87 4.62 -3.00
N GLU A 56 4.14 3.40 -3.43
CA GLU A 56 3.16 2.53 -4.07
C GLU A 56 2.05 2.13 -3.10
N LEU A 57 2.37 1.89 -1.82
CA LEU A 57 1.37 1.64 -0.79
C LEU A 57 0.47 2.87 -0.59
N ALA A 58 1.04 4.07 -0.46
CA ALA A 58 0.25 5.30 -0.32
C ALA A 58 -0.63 5.56 -1.56
N ARG A 59 -0.13 5.21 -2.75
CA ARG A 59 -0.91 5.28 -3.99
C ARG A 59 -2.06 4.28 -3.97
N PHE A 60 -1.81 3.07 -3.52
CA PHE A 60 -2.83 2.03 -3.41
C PHE A 60 -3.94 2.44 -2.43
N GLU A 61 -3.58 2.95 -1.24
CA GLU A 61 -4.52 3.52 -0.26
C GLU A 61 -5.34 4.68 -0.84
N LYS A 62 -4.73 5.54 -1.66
CA LYS A 62 -5.42 6.64 -2.34
C LYS A 62 -6.42 6.14 -3.40
N VAL A 63 -6.05 5.11 -4.16
CA VAL A 63 -6.91 4.53 -5.21
C VAL A 63 -8.15 3.87 -4.61
N ILE A 64 -7.99 3.12 -3.52
CA ILE A 64 -9.11 2.44 -2.86
C ILE A 64 -9.86 3.34 -1.86
N GLY A 65 -9.28 4.49 -1.50
CA GLY A 65 -9.87 5.42 -0.52
C GLY A 65 -9.89 4.88 0.91
N LEU A 66 -9.05 3.89 1.24
CA LEU A 66 -9.00 3.20 2.53
C LEU A 66 -7.56 3.16 3.03
N LYS A 67 -7.38 3.34 4.34
CA LYS A 67 -6.11 3.03 5.00
C LYS A 67 -5.99 1.53 5.20
N LEU A 68 -4.97 0.91 4.60
CA LEU A 68 -4.75 -0.53 4.68
C LEU A 68 -3.89 -0.92 5.85
N PHE A 69 -2.99 -0.04 6.28
CA PHE A 69 -2.12 -0.30 7.41
C PHE A 69 -2.09 0.87 8.39
N GLU A 70 -2.09 0.53 9.67
CA GLU A 70 -1.88 1.43 10.79
C GLU A 70 -0.55 1.14 11.46
N ARG A 71 0.11 2.21 11.92
CA ARG A 71 1.36 2.09 12.67
C ARG A 71 1.03 2.00 14.16
N VAL A 72 1.18 0.82 14.74
CA VAL A 72 1.01 0.59 16.17
C VAL A 72 2.34 0.14 16.75
N ARG A 73 2.87 0.90 17.72
CA ARG A 73 4.15 0.62 18.40
C ARG A 73 5.33 0.39 17.44
N GLY A 74 5.39 1.14 16.35
CA GLY A 74 6.47 1.06 15.36
C GLY A 74 6.34 -0.07 14.33
N ARG A 75 5.31 -0.91 14.41
CA ARG A 75 5.01 -1.97 13.43
C ARG A 75 3.80 -1.61 12.58
N LEU A 76 3.80 -2.01 11.31
CA LEU A 76 2.63 -1.87 10.45
C LEU A 76 1.67 -3.03 10.71
N HIS A 77 0.46 -2.69 11.13
CA HIS A 77 -0.64 -3.62 11.34
C HIS A 77 -1.69 -3.36 10.27
N PRO A 78 -2.26 -4.39 9.63
CA PRO A 78 -3.31 -4.17 8.64
C PRO A 78 -4.59 -3.66 9.33
N THR A 79 -5.13 -2.54 8.88
CA THR A 79 -6.32 -1.88 9.45
C THR A 79 -7.55 -2.77 9.43
N VAL A 80 -7.69 -3.61 8.39
CA VAL A 80 -8.87 -4.45 8.17
C VAL A 80 -8.70 -5.86 8.78
N ALA A 81 -7.49 -6.24 9.20
CA ALA A 81 -7.17 -7.61 9.62
C ALA A 81 -7.29 -7.84 11.14
N ARG A 82 -8.21 -7.17 11.83
CA ARG A 82 -8.52 -7.52 13.23
C ARG A 82 -9.36 -8.82 13.36
N THR A 83 -9.35 -9.67 12.34
CA THR A 83 -10.19 -10.88 12.23
C THR A 83 -9.44 -12.09 11.67
N ALA A 84 -8.18 -12.28 12.04
CA ALA A 84 -7.49 -13.58 11.86
C ALA A 84 -6.84 -14.00 13.18
N SER A 85 -7.66 -14.11 14.22
CA SER A 85 -7.42 -15.07 15.29
C SER A 85 -8.52 -16.10 15.18
N VAL A 86 -8.18 -17.21 14.53
CA VAL A 86 -8.93 -18.48 14.60
C VAL A 86 -7.93 -19.53 15.05
#